data_AF-A0A7Z7QP65-F1
#
_entry.id   AF-A0A7Z7QP65-F1
#
_cell.length_a   1.000
_cell.length_b   1.000
_cell.length_c   1.000
_cell.angle_alpha   90.00
_cell.angle_beta   90.00
_cell.angle_gamma   90.00
#
_symmetry.space_group_name_H-M   'P 1'
#
loop_
_entity.id
_entity.type
_entity.pdbx_description
1 polymer ?
#
loop_
_entity_poly.entity_id
_entity_poly.type
_entity_poly.pdbx_seq_one_letter_code
_entity_poly.pdbx_strand_id
1 'polypeptide(L)'
;MSVQTTQLKILLAFFTKHGDGAADIAPLFGLNKRQGRQLLAYLNAPAHLYEKQPTADLEDDKPQLPDEEALGVTYHAIDDYLEGKTVRPEEAAIIEQHYIKNAHKRELAYTRYTWPK
;
A
#
# COMPACT_ATOMS: atom_id res chain seq x y z
N MET A 1 7.43 13.29 3.61
CA MET A 1 7.41 12.00 4.32
C MET A 1 6.38 11.11 3.65
N SER A 2 6.79 10.18 2.79
CA SER A 2 5.87 9.13 2.35
C SER A 2 5.66 8.20 3.55
N VAL A 3 4.41 7.91 3.90
CA VAL A 3 4.05 7.05 5.02
C VAL A 3 4.48 5.63 4.64
N GLN A 4 5.65 5.19 5.11
CA GLN A 4 6.42 4.16 4.38
C GLN A 4 5.78 2.77 4.40
N THR A 5 4.95 2.43 5.40
CA THR A 5 4.40 1.06 5.52
C THR A 5 3.00 1.00 6.16
N THR A 6 1.98 1.51 5.45
CA THR A 6 0.55 1.39 5.83
C THR A 6 -0.02 0.00 5.48
N GLN A 7 -1.13 -0.41 6.11
CA GLN A 7 -1.90 -1.62 5.79
C GLN A 7 -2.17 -1.78 4.29
N LEU A 8 -2.45 -0.68 3.61
CA LEU A 8 -2.71 -0.64 2.17
C LEU A 8 -1.53 -1.15 1.34
N LYS A 9 -0.33 -0.62 1.59
CA LYS A 9 0.90 -1.03 0.90
C LYS A 9 1.19 -2.51 1.13
N ILE A 10 0.89 -3.00 2.33
CA ILE A 10 1.11 -4.39 2.68
C ILE A 10 0.10 -5.29 1.98
N LEU A 11 -1.19 -4.95 2.03
CA LEU A 11 -2.26 -5.69 1.36
C LEU A 11 -1.94 -5.87 -0.12
N LEU A 12 -1.65 -4.78 -0.83
CA LEU A 12 -1.33 -4.83 -2.25
C LEU A 12 0.11 -5.29 -2.53
N ALA A 13 0.92 -5.41 -1.47
CA ALA A 13 2.37 -5.61 -1.51
C ALA A 13 3.07 -4.66 -2.51
N PHE A 14 2.63 -3.40 -2.46
CA PHE A 14 3.14 -2.27 -3.21
C PHE A 14 4.34 -1.65 -2.49
N PHE A 15 5.41 -2.44 -2.47
CA PHE A 15 6.74 -2.12 -1.96
C PHE A 15 7.78 -3.00 -2.65
N THR A 16 9.04 -2.61 -2.57
CA THR A 16 10.18 -3.38 -3.07
C THR A 16 10.54 -4.46 -2.06
N LYS A 17 10.50 -5.73 -2.49
CA LYS A 17 10.89 -6.86 -1.62
C LYS A 17 12.38 -6.69 -1.24
N HIS A 18 12.69 -6.75 0.04
CA HIS A 18 14.02 -6.46 0.61
C HIS A 18 14.48 -4.99 0.47
N GLY A 19 13.65 -4.09 -0.05
CA GLY A 19 13.86 -2.65 -0.05
C GLY A 19 13.07 -1.98 1.08
N ASP A 20 12.15 -1.07 0.74
CA ASP A 20 11.28 -0.37 1.69
C ASP A 20 10.31 -1.30 2.45
N GLY A 21 10.12 -2.54 1.97
CA GLY A 21 9.38 -3.57 2.70
C GLY A 21 10.16 -4.28 3.81
N ALA A 22 11.48 -4.09 3.92
CA ALA A 22 12.29 -4.72 4.96
C ALA A 22 12.48 -3.77 6.15
N ALA A 23 11.87 -4.11 7.29
CA ALA A 23 12.00 -3.38 8.53
C ALA A 23 11.86 -4.32 9.73
N ASP A 24 12.50 -3.98 10.86
CA ASP A 24 12.35 -4.74 12.11
C ASP A 24 10.98 -4.50 12.76
N ILE A 25 10.46 -3.27 12.65
CA ILE A 25 9.18 -2.84 13.23
C ILE A 25 8.42 -1.99 12.21
N ALA A 26 7.11 -2.22 12.10
CA ALA A 26 6.20 -1.45 11.23
C ALA A 26 5.09 -0.77 12.07
N PRO A 27 5.32 0.42 12.66
CA PRO A 27 4.39 1.04 13.61
C PRO A 27 3.07 1.52 12.98
N LEU A 28 3.03 1.59 11.65
CA LEU A 28 1.87 2.04 10.87
C LEU A 28 1.10 0.86 10.26
N PHE A 29 1.52 -0.38 10.57
CA PHE A 29 0.81 -1.58 10.17
C PHE A 29 -0.61 -1.55 10.73
N GLY A 30 -1.60 -1.87 9.89
CA GLY A 30 -3.02 -1.85 10.26
C GLY A 30 -3.71 -0.50 10.06
N LEU A 31 -3.00 0.55 9.65
CA LEU A 31 -3.61 1.82 9.25
C LEU A 31 -3.75 1.90 7.74
N ASN A 32 -4.92 2.30 7.25
CA ASN A 32 -5.13 2.66 5.85
C ASN A 32 -4.63 4.09 5.54
N LYS A 33 -4.74 4.53 4.29
CA LYS A 33 -4.13 5.80 3.87
C LYS A 33 -4.82 7.00 4.52
N ARG A 34 -6.15 6.99 4.62
CA ARG A 34 -6.89 8.07 5.30
C ARG A 34 -6.66 8.11 6.81
N GLN A 35 -6.55 6.96 7.48
CA GLN A 35 -6.20 6.88 8.90
C GLN A 35 -4.79 7.43 9.16
N GLY A 36 -3.83 7.14 8.29
CA GLY A 36 -2.49 7.75 8.36
C GLY A 36 -2.53 9.28 8.24
N ARG A 37 -3.40 9.83 7.38
CA ARG A 37 -3.62 11.28 7.28
C ARG A 37 -4.24 11.87 8.55
N GLN A 38 -5.24 11.20 9.13
CA GLN A 38 -5.87 11.61 10.39
C GLN A 38 -4.85 11.63 11.54
N LEU A 39 -3.95 10.65 11.61
CA LEU A 39 -2.88 10.62 12.60
C LEU A 39 -1.90 11.80 12.43
N LEU A 40 -1.52 12.12 11.19
CA LEU A 40 -0.66 13.28 10.92
C LEU A 40 -1.32 14.61 11.30
N ALA A 41 -2.63 14.75 11.02
CA ALA A 41 -3.39 15.91 11.45
C ALA A 41 -3.47 16.01 12.98
N TYR A 42 -3.73 14.89 13.67
CA TYR A 42 -3.75 14.82 15.13
C TYR A 42 -2.41 15.21 15.76
N LEU A 43 -1.29 14.87 15.10
CA LEU A 43 0.06 15.23 15.53
C LEU A 43 0.49 16.65 15.12
N ASN A 44 -0.41 17.46 14.56
CA ASN A 44 -0.14 18.82 14.07
C ASN A 44 0.97 18.88 13.00
N ALA A 45 1.07 17.85 12.15
CA ALA A 45 1.97 17.89 11.00
C ALA A 45 1.52 18.98 10.00
N PRO A 46 2.46 19.64 9.30
CA PRO A 46 2.13 20.59 8.24
C PRO A 46 1.23 19.96 7.15
N ALA A 47 0.14 20.65 6.79
CA ALA A 47 -0.88 20.14 5.85
C ALA A 47 -0.33 19.64 4.52
N HIS A 48 0.63 20.39 3.96
CA HIS A 48 1.29 20.04 2.70
C HIS A 48 2.00 18.67 2.70
N LEU A 49 2.29 18.08 3.87
CA LEU A 49 2.92 16.76 3.97
C LEU A 49 1.93 15.61 3.76
N TYR A 50 0.67 15.77 4.17
CA TYR A 50 -0.33 14.71 4.12
C TYR A 50 -1.42 14.93 3.06
N GLU A 51 -1.50 16.15 2.50
CA GLU A 51 -2.35 16.49 1.36
C GLU A 51 -1.66 16.24 0.01
N LYS A 52 -0.33 16.08 0.00
CA LYS A 52 0.42 15.78 -1.24
C LYS A 52 -0.06 14.47 -1.86
N GLN A 53 -0.22 14.46 -3.18
CA GLN A 53 -0.54 13.25 -3.94
C GLN A 53 0.57 12.19 -3.75
N PRO A 54 0.22 10.93 -3.39
CA PRO A 54 1.21 9.88 -3.19
C PRO A 54 1.86 9.46 -4.51
N THR A 55 3.18 9.41 -4.55
CA THR A 55 3.99 8.91 -5.67
C THR A 55 5.16 8.10 -5.13
N ALA A 56 5.45 6.94 -5.73
CA ALA A 56 6.62 6.12 -5.39
C ALA A 56 7.93 6.73 -5.91
N ASP A 57 7.89 7.49 -7.01
CA ASP A 57 9.02 8.19 -7.63
C ASP A 57 10.25 7.28 -7.87
N LEU A 58 10.00 6.07 -8.41
CA LEU A 58 10.99 5.02 -8.61
C LEU A 58 11.41 4.80 -10.08
N GLU A 59 10.68 5.38 -11.05
CA GLU A 59 10.86 5.11 -12.47
C GLU A 59 11.62 6.26 -13.15
N ASP A 60 12.87 6.03 -13.58
CA ASP A 60 13.69 7.03 -14.29
C ASP A 60 13.06 7.45 -15.63
N ASP A 61 12.37 6.53 -16.31
CA ASP A 61 11.70 6.77 -17.60
C ASP A 61 10.29 7.40 -17.45
N LYS A 62 9.72 7.38 -16.24
CA LYS A 62 8.40 7.95 -15.90
C LYS A 62 8.41 8.58 -14.51
N PRO A 63 9.18 9.67 -14.32
CA PRO A 63 9.26 10.35 -13.03
C PRO A 63 7.86 10.76 -12.57
N GLN A 64 7.57 10.56 -11.27
CA GLN A 64 6.29 10.89 -10.64
C GLN A 64 5.04 10.13 -11.13
N LEU A 65 5.16 8.95 -11.75
CA LEU A 65 3.98 8.13 -12.06
C LEU A 65 3.10 7.94 -10.80
N PRO A 66 1.81 8.34 -10.82
CA PRO A 66 0.95 8.19 -9.67
C PRO A 66 0.75 6.71 -9.33
N ASP A 67 0.81 6.39 -8.05
CA ASP A 67 0.65 5.00 -7.58
C ASP A 67 -0.70 4.40 -8.01
N GLU A 68 -1.75 5.24 -8.10
CA GLU A 68 -3.09 4.82 -8.53
C GLU A 68 -3.12 4.36 -9.99
N GLU A 69 -2.29 4.97 -10.85
CA GLU A 69 -2.18 4.58 -12.25
C GLU A 69 -1.43 3.25 -12.39
N ALA A 70 -0.38 3.04 -11.59
CA ALA A 70 0.35 1.77 -11.52
C ALA A 70 -0.50 0.63 -10.93
N LEU A 71 -1.34 0.93 -9.95
CA LEU A 71 -2.21 -0.04 -9.28
C LEU A 71 -3.49 -0.33 -10.07
N GLY A 72 -3.95 0.62 -10.90
CA GLY A 72 -5.23 0.53 -11.62
C GLY A 72 -6.46 0.71 -10.72
N VAL A 73 -6.26 1.19 -9.49
CA VAL A 73 -7.32 1.40 -8.50
C VAL A 73 -6.96 2.60 -7.60
N THR A 74 -7.96 3.37 -7.19
CA THR A 74 -7.74 4.58 -6.37
C THR A 74 -7.48 4.25 -4.91
N TYR A 75 -6.73 5.11 -4.22
CA TYR A 75 -6.53 5.02 -2.78
C TYR A 75 -7.84 5.10 -1.99
N HIS A 76 -8.83 5.84 -2.51
CA HIS A 76 -10.14 5.93 -1.90
C HIS A 76 -10.86 4.58 -1.91
N ALA A 77 -10.88 3.90 -3.06
CA ALA A 77 -11.49 2.59 -3.21
C ALA A 77 -10.77 1.53 -2.35
N ILE A 78 -9.45 1.58 -2.26
CA ILE A 78 -8.70 0.64 -1.40
C ILE A 78 -8.98 0.89 0.08
N ASP A 79 -9.01 2.16 0.52
CA ASP A 79 -9.34 2.50 1.90
C ASP A 79 -10.78 2.05 2.25
N ASP A 80 -11.74 2.23 1.34
CA ASP A 80 -13.13 1.79 1.53
C ASP A 80 -13.23 0.26 1.61
N TYR A 81 -12.53 -0.46 0.72
CA TYR A 81 -12.46 -1.93 0.76
C TYR A 81 -11.88 -2.42 2.10
N LEU A 82 -10.78 -1.80 2.57
CA LEU A 82 -10.15 -2.13 3.85
C LEU A 82 -11.03 -1.83 5.07
N GLU A 83 -11.92 -0.84 4.97
CA GLU A 83 -12.89 -0.48 6.01
C GLU A 83 -14.17 -1.32 5.96
N GLY A 84 -14.29 -2.26 5.00
CA GLY A 84 -15.49 -3.08 4.83
C GLY A 84 -16.67 -2.32 4.22
N LYS A 85 -16.43 -1.18 3.58
CA LYS A 85 -17.44 -0.42 2.85
C LYS A 85 -17.71 -1.04 1.48
N THR A 86 -18.85 -0.71 0.90
CA THR A 86 -19.20 -1.14 -0.46
C THR A 86 -18.30 -0.44 -1.47
N VAL A 87 -17.60 -1.24 -2.29
CA VAL A 87 -16.81 -0.78 -3.43
C VAL A 87 -17.32 -1.43 -4.72
N ARG A 88 -16.92 -0.92 -5.87
CA ARG A 88 -17.34 -1.50 -7.14
C ARG A 88 -16.70 -2.88 -7.33
N PRO A 89 -17.41 -3.88 -7.89
CA PRO A 89 -16.88 -5.22 -8.07
C PRO A 89 -15.56 -5.26 -8.85
N GLU A 90 -15.39 -4.38 -9.84
CA GLU A 90 -14.16 -4.26 -10.61
C GLU A 90 -12.96 -3.80 -9.77
N GLU A 91 -13.17 -2.88 -8.81
CA GLU A 91 -12.11 -2.39 -7.93
C GLU A 91 -11.71 -3.46 -6.91
N ALA A 92 -12.70 -4.16 -6.35
CA ALA A 92 -12.46 -5.29 -5.45
C ALA A 92 -11.62 -6.39 -6.13
N ALA A 93 -11.98 -6.74 -7.37
CA ALA A 93 -11.26 -7.74 -8.14
C ALA A 93 -9.79 -7.35 -8.39
N ILE A 94 -9.52 -6.07 -8.71
CA ILE A 94 -8.14 -5.57 -8.88
C ILE A 94 -7.35 -5.68 -7.57
N ILE A 95 -7.95 -5.28 -6.44
CA ILE A 95 -7.33 -5.35 -5.11
C ILE A 95 -6.98 -6.79 -4.75
N GLU A 96 -7.93 -7.71 -4.92
CA GLU A 96 -7.75 -9.13 -4.63
C GLU A 96 -6.72 -9.78 -5.56
N GLN A 97 -6.70 -9.40 -6.83
CA GLN A 97 -5.70 -9.87 -7.79
C GLN A 97 -4.28 -9.45 -7.36
N HIS A 98 -4.07 -8.19 -6.97
CA HIS A 98 -2.78 -7.73 -6.44
C HIS A 98 -2.43 -8.45 -5.14
N TYR A 99 -3.40 -8.66 -4.25
CA TYR A 99 -3.19 -9.41 -3.02
C TYR A 99 -2.65 -10.82 -3.33
N ILE A 100 -3.32 -11.57 -4.21
CA ILE A 100 -2.90 -12.93 -4.56
C ILE A 100 -1.55 -12.93 -5.30
N LYS A 101 -1.43 -12.12 -6.36
CA LYS A 101 -0.24 -12.08 -7.22
C LYS A 101 1.04 -11.78 -6.44
N ASN A 102 0.95 -10.88 -5.46
CA ASN A 102 2.11 -10.42 -4.71
C ASN A 102 2.26 -11.10 -3.33
N ALA A 103 1.57 -12.22 -3.08
CA ALA A 103 1.61 -12.93 -1.79
C ALA A 103 3.03 -13.26 -1.31
N HIS A 104 3.90 -13.64 -2.24
CA HIS A 104 5.30 -13.95 -1.98
C HIS A 104 6.14 -12.81 -1.36
N LYS A 105 5.64 -11.56 -1.38
CA LYS A 105 6.30 -10.42 -0.73
C LYS A 105 5.94 -10.29 0.75
N ARG A 106 4.84 -10.90 1.20
CA ARG A 106 4.37 -10.91 2.60
C ARG A 106 4.77 -12.16 3.37
N GLU A 107 5.35 -13.13 2.70
CA GLU A 107 5.79 -14.39 3.28
C GLU A 107 7.31 -14.46 3.35
N LEU A 108 7.80 -15.33 4.24
CA LEU A 108 9.20 -15.75 4.22
C LEU A 108 9.53 -16.45 2.90
N ALA A 109 10.83 -16.60 2.62
CA ALA A 109 11.28 -17.33 1.44
C ALA A 109 10.66 -18.74 1.41
N TYR A 110 10.06 -19.10 0.28
CA TYR A 110 9.48 -20.43 0.11
C TYR A 110 10.56 -21.49 0.16
N THR A 111 10.26 -22.57 0.87
CA THR A 111 11.08 -23.77 0.97
C THR A 111 10.33 -24.92 0.31
N ARG A 112 10.99 -26.07 0.15
CA ARG A 112 10.33 -27.31 -0.29
C ARG A 112 9.11 -27.72 0.57
N TYR A 113 9.00 -27.21 1.79
CA TYR A 113 7.90 -27.51 2.72
C TYR A 113 6.81 -26.44 2.74
N THR A 114 7.12 -25.21 2.33
CA THR A 114 6.24 -24.04 2.42
C THR A 114 5.85 -23.48 1.05
N TRP A 115 6.19 -24.18 -0.03
CA TRP A 115 5.80 -23.80 -1.38
C TRP A 115 4.26 -23.81 -1.53
N PRO A 116 3.63 -22.71 -1.98
CA PRO A 116 2.19 -22.69 -2.22
C PRO A 116 1.84 -23.68 -3.33
N LYS A 117 0.94 -24.63 -3.03
CA LYS A 117 0.47 -25.66 -3.98
C LYS A 117 -0.55 -25.09 -4.95
#